data_AF-A0A4R5KU23-F1
#
_entry.id   AF-A0A4R5KU23-F1
#
_cell.length_a   1.000
_cell.length_b   1.000
_cell.length_c   1.000
_cell.angle_alpha   90.00
_cell.angle_beta   90.00
_cell.angle_gamma   90.00
#
_symmetry.space_group_name_H-M   'P 1'
#
loop_
_entity.id
_entity.type
_entity.pdbx_description
1 polymer ?
#
loop_
_entity_poly.entity_id
_entity_poly.type
_entity_poly.pdbx_seq_one_letter_code
_entity_poly.pdbx_strand_id
1 'polypeptide(L)'
;MFDPKRRHTMREGGRHYVLAGRLQRVFARAAEQAKSASSPFKVGDYVSGDDPFNGSREGVVAVVNGSSIGLRTSAPGGGAVVYYDYRQLRRPW
;
A
#
# COMPACT_ATOMS: atom_id res chain seq x y z
N MET A 1 -52.61 29.61 -21.23
CA MET A 1 -51.30 30.30 -21.24
C MET A 1 -50.25 29.28 -20.80
N PHE A 2 -49.59 28.63 -21.75
CA PHE A 2 -48.60 27.57 -21.54
C PHE A 2 -47.22 28.24 -21.45
N ASP A 3 -46.51 28.07 -20.33
CA ASP A 3 -45.12 28.51 -20.17
C ASP A 3 -44.17 27.37 -20.58
N PRO A 4 -43.41 27.51 -21.69
CA PRO A 4 -42.60 26.44 -22.24
C PRO A 4 -41.22 26.27 -21.55
N LYS A 5 -40.85 27.10 -20.56
CA LYS A 5 -39.49 27.09 -20.00
C LYS A 5 -39.24 26.19 -18.77
N ARG A 6 -40.19 25.34 -18.37
CA ARG A 6 -40.09 24.55 -17.11
C ARG A 6 -39.72 23.06 -17.23
N ARG A 7 -39.15 22.59 -18.34
CA ARG A 7 -38.97 21.14 -18.57
C ARG A 7 -37.55 20.63 -18.85
N HIS A 8 -36.49 21.33 -18.44
CA HIS A 8 -35.15 20.95 -18.92
C HIS A 8 -33.98 20.87 -17.91
N THR A 9 -34.22 20.66 -16.61
CA THR A 9 -33.09 20.52 -15.65
C THR A 9 -33.04 19.19 -14.89
N MET A 10 -33.89 18.21 -15.23
CA MET A 10 -33.96 16.94 -14.48
C MET A 10 -33.55 15.73 -15.35
N ARG A 11 -32.36 15.75 -15.95
CA ARG A 11 -31.83 14.53 -16.61
C ARG A 11 -30.31 14.37 -16.63
N GLU A 12 -29.54 15.40 -16.28
CA GLU A 12 -28.07 15.35 -16.40
C GLU A 12 -27.34 14.97 -15.11
N GLY A 13 -27.91 15.25 -13.93
CA GLY A 13 -27.24 14.96 -12.65
C GLY A 13 -27.00 13.47 -12.37
N GLY A 14 -27.92 12.59 -12.76
CA GLY A 14 -27.86 11.15 -12.40
C GLY A 14 -26.72 10.36 -13.06
N ARG A 15 -26.22 10.80 -14.22
CA ARG A 15 -25.17 10.07 -14.96
C ARG A 15 -23.77 10.26 -14.35
N HIS A 16 -23.52 11.42 -13.76
CA HIS A 16 -22.23 11.77 -13.15
C HIS A 16 -21.97 10.97 -11.86
N TYR A 17 -22.98 10.77 -11.01
CA TYR A 17 -22.82 10.01 -9.76
C TYR A 17 -22.53 8.51 -9.99
N VAL A 18 -23.14 7.92 -11.03
CA VAL A 18 -22.94 6.49 -11.34
C VAL A 18 -21.54 6.22 -11.90
N LEU A 19 -20.99 7.14 -12.69
CA LEU A 19 -19.62 7.06 -13.20
C LEU A 19 -18.59 7.26 -12.09
N ALA A 20 -18.81 8.23 -11.19
CA ALA A 20 -17.93 8.47 -10.05
C ALA A 20 -17.85 7.26 -9.11
N GLY A 21 -18.99 6.62 -8.80
CA GLY A 21 -19.02 5.41 -7.97
C GLY A 21 -18.33 4.20 -8.61
N ARG A 22 -18.36 4.08 -9.94
CA ARG A 22 -17.63 3.03 -10.67
C ARG A 22 -16.13 3.28 -10.65
N LEU A 23 -15.69 4.53 -10.87
CA LEU A 23 -14.28 4.91 -10.78
C LEU A 23 -13.71 4.66 -9.38
N GLN A 24 -14.42 5.08 -8.33
CA GLN A 24 -14.01 4.79 -6.95
C GLN A 24 -13.84 3.29 -6.70
N ARG A 25 -14.74 2.46 -7.22
CA ARG A 25 -14.66 1.00 -7.05
C ARG A 25 -13.47 0.40 -7.78
N VAL A 26 -13.15 0.89 -8.97
CA VAL A 26 -11.96 0.46 -9.74
C VAL A 26 -10.69 0.88 -9.03
N PHE A 27 -10.60 2.12 -8.55
CA PHE A 27 -9.45 2.60 -7.78
C PHE A 27 -9.29 1.86 -6.45
N ALA A 28 -10.37 1.58 -5.73
CA ALA A 28 -10.33 0.80 -4.51
C ALA A 28 -9.84 -0.63 -4.78
N ARG A 29 -10.31 -1.27 -5.85
CA ARG A 29 -9.84 -2.62 -6.24
C ARG A 29 -8.38 -2.64 -6.66
N ALA A 30 -7.94 -1.63 -7.40
CA ALA A 30 -6.54 -1.48 -7.81
C ALA A 30 -5.64 -1.19 -6.59
N ALA A 31 -6.09 -0.37 -5.64
CA ALA A 31 -5.38 -0.10 -4.39
C ALA A 31 -5.30 -1.35 -3.51
N GLU A 32 -6.38 -2.14 -3.41
CA GLU A 32 -6.35 -3.43 -2.71
C GLU A 32 -5.46 -4.45 -3.41
N GLN A 33 -5.46 -4.50 -4.76
CA GLN A 33 -4.53 -5.34 -5.51
C GLN A 33 -3.07 -4.89 -5.38
N ALA A 34 -2.82 -3.58 -5.27
CA ALA A 34 -1.49 -3.03 -5.01
C ALA A 34 -1.03 -3.31 -3.58
N LYS A 35 -1.93 -3.30 -2.58
CA LYS A 35 -1.63 -3.77 -1.21
C LYS A 35 -1.39 -5.27 -1.17
N SER A 36 -2.07 -6.05 -2.02
CA SER A 36 -1.86 -7.49 -2.15
C SER A 36 -0.69 -7.86 -3.07
N ALA A 37 -0.05 -6.89 -3.72
CA ALA A 37 1.17 -7.13 -4.46
C ALA A 37 2.23 -7.47 -3.41
N SER A 38 2.45 -8.78 -3.25
CA SER A 38 3.43 -9.39 -2.37
C SER A 38 4.68 -8.53 -2.24
N SER A 39 5.16 -8.34 -1.01
CA SER A 39 6.46 -7.74 -0.75
C SER A 39 7.49 -8.26 -1.77
N PRO A 40 8.33 -7.38 -2.36
CA PRO A 40 9.37 -7.79 -3.29
C PRO A 40 10.49 -8.59 -2.61
N PHE A 41 10.46 -8.67 -1.28
CA PHE A 41 11.41 -9.40 -0.45
C PHE A 41 10.85 -10.74 -0.01
N LYS A 42 11.73 -11.73 0.07
CA LYS A 42 11.43 -13.09 0.53
C LYS A 42 12.20 -13.39 1.81
N VAL A 43 11.70 -14.35 2.59
CA VAL A 43 12.43 -14.88 3.75
C VAL A 43 13.79 -15.41 3.29
N GLY A 44 14.85 -15.01 3.98
CA GLY A 44 16.24 -15.31 3.62
C GLY A 44 16.96 -14.19 2.87
N ASP A 45 16.24 -13.21 2.31
CA ASP A 45 16.88 -12.06 1.67
C ASP A 45 17.66 -11.23 2.71
N TYR A 46 18.89 -10.85 2.39
CA TYR A 46 19.66 -9.90 3.19
C TYR A 46 19.39 -8.48 2.70
N VAL A 47 18.94 -7.61 3.61
CA VAL A 47 18.45 -6.27 3.31
C VAL A 47 18.84 -5.29 4.41
N SER A 48 18.87 -4.01 4.06
CA SER A 48 18.97 -2.91 5.01
C SER A 48 17.62 -2.22 5.14
N GLY A 49 17.18 -1.99 6.37
CA GLY A 49 15.99 -1.21 6.68
C GLY A 49 16.37 0.10 7.34
N ASP A 50 15.71 1.19 6.93
CA ASP A 50 15.93 2.51 7.50
C ASP A 50 14.60 3.23 7.73
N ASP A 51 14.31 3.55 8.99
CA ASP A 51 13.13 4.32 9.35
C ASP A 51 13.39 5.20 10.60
N PRO A 52 12.57 6.25 10.84
CA PRO A 52 12.79 7.20 11.92
C PRO A 52 12.69 6.63 13.36
N PHE A 53 12.09 5.45 13.53
CA PHE A 53 11.84 4.83 14.83
C PHE A 53 12.86 3.74 15.16
N ASN A 54 13.17 2.87 14.20
CA ASN A 54 14.10 1.75 14.39
C ASN A 54 15.55 2.09 14.00
N GLY A 55 15.74 3.17 13.23
CA GLY A 55 17.00 3.56 12.62
C GLY A 55 17.43 2.61 11.49
N SER A 56 18.62 2.89 10.96
CA SER A 56 19.27 2.03 9.96
C SER A 56 19.78 0.74 10.59
N ARG A 57 19.28 -0.40 10.13
CA ARG A 57 19.74 -1.73 10.54
C ARG A 57 19.81 -2.67 9.35
N GLU A 58 20.79 -3.54 9.36
CA GLU A 58 20.91 -4.62 8.37
C GLU A 58 20.52 -5.96 9.00
N GLY A 59 20.02 -6.86 8.16
CA GLY A 59 19.66 -8.19 8.62
C GLY A 59 19.07 -9.06 7.52
N VAL A 60 18.66 -10.24 7.94
CA VAL A 60 18.00 -11.23 7.07
C VAL A 60 16.50 -11.15 7.28
N VAL A 61 15.72 -11.11 6.20
CA VAL A 61 14.27 -11.21 6.26
C VAL A 61 13.89 -12.55 6.89
N ALA A 62 13.26 -12.49 8.06
CA ALA A 62 12.79 -13.65 8.80
C ALA A 62 11.27 -13.84 8.65
N VAL A 63 10.52 -12.75 8.45
CA VAL A 63 9.06 -12.76 8.35
C VAL A 63 8.60 -11.79 7.26
N VAL A 64 7.64 -12.21 6.44
CA VAL A 64 6.94 -11.35 5.47
C VAL A 64 5.45 -11.37 5.82
N ASN A 65 4.89 -10.23 6.22
CA ASN A 65 3.48 -10.07 6.56
C ASN A 65 2.89 -8.86 5.84
N GLY A 66 2.41 -9.07 4.62
CA GLY A 66 1.90 -8.00 3.76
C GLY A 66 2.96 -6.94 3.49
N SER A 67 2.71 -5.71 3.93
CA SER A 67 3.66 -4.60 3.82
C SER A 67 4.72 -4.57 4.93
N SER A 68 4.58 -5.37 5.98
CA SER A 68 5.51 -5.40 7.11
C SER A 68 6.50 -6.56 6.99
N ILE A 69 7.78 -6.25 7.16
CA ILE A 69 8.89 -7.19 6.98
C ILE A 69 9.70 -7.24 8.27
N GLY A 70 9.79 -8.42 8.87
CA GLY A 70 10.61 -8.67 10.05
C GLY A 70 12.04 -9.03 9.66
N LEU A 71 13.00 -8.19 10.05
CA LEU A 71 14.44 -8.42 9.88
C LEU A 71 15.05 -8.98 11.15
N ARG A 72 15.73 -10.12 11.03
CA ARG A 72 16.59 -10.63 12.08
C ARG A 72 17.95 -9.95 11.96
N THR A 73 18.24 -9.05 12.89
CA THR A 73 19.47 -8.26 12.88
C THR A 73 20.64 -9.04 13.45
N SER A 74 21.86 -8.74 13.03
CA SER A 74 23.09 -9.33 13.58
C SER A 74 23.53 -8.63 14.88
N ALA A 75 22.65 -8.53 15.88
CA ALA A 75 23.03 -7.97 17.18
C ALA A 75 23.76 -9.01 18.06
N PRO A 76 24.75 -8.60 18.88
CA PRO A 76 25.39 -9.50 19.85
C PRO A 76 24.35 -9.99 20.86
N GLY A 77 24.23 -11.32 21.04
CA GLY A 77 23.29 -11.93 22.01
C GLY A 77 22.07 -12.64 21.40
N GLY A 78 22.01 -12.79 20.08
CA GLY A 78 20.88 -13.42 19.39
C GLY A 78 19.95 -12.35 18.82
N GLY A 79 20.12 -12.10 17.53
CA GLY A 79 19.45 -11.03 16.78
C GLY A 79 17.97 -10.84 17.10
N ALA A 80 17.61 -9.61 17.51
CA ALA A 80 16.22 -9.20 17.63
C ALA A 80 15.55 -9.16 16.24
N VAL A 81 14.26 -9.45 16.20
CA VAL A 81 13.45 -9.23 15.00
C VAL A 81 12.88 -7.81 15.06
N VAL A 82 13.23 -7.00 14.08
CA VAL A 82 12.75 -5.61 13.95
C VAL A 82 11.89 -5.52 12.71
N TYR A 83 10.75 -4.85 12.80
CA TYR A 83 9.78 -4.76 11.71
C TYR A 83 9.87 -3.42 10.98
N TYR A 84 9.93 -3.49 9.66
CA TYR A 84 9.97 -2.35 8.74
C TYR A 84 8.81 -2.42 7.75
N ASP A 85 8.40 -1.29 7.17
CA ASP A 85 7.59 -1.31 5.94
C ASP A 85 8.50 -1.71 4.76
N TYR A 86 8.03 -2.56 3.84
CA TYR A 86 8.85 -3.02 2.72
C TYR A 86 9.42 -1.87 1.86
N ARG A 87 8.76 -0.70 1.83
CA ARG A 87 9.24 0.48 1.08
C ARG A 87 10.46 1.15 1.74
N GLN A 88 10.70 0.84 3.02
CA GLN A 88 11.86 1.32 3.80
C GLN A 88 13.06 0.38 3.69
N LEU A 89 12.90 -0.74 2.98
CA LEU A 89 13.96 -1.72 2.79
C LEU A 89 14.69 -1.52 1.47
N ARG A 90 15.99 -1.78 1.48
CA ARG A 90 16.83 -1.84 0.28
C ARG A 90 17.68 -3.09 0.26
N ARG A 91 17.97 -3.58 -0.93
CA ARG A 91 19.03 -4.57 -1.13
C ARG A 91 20.38 -3.83 -1.06
N PRO A 92 21.39 -4.35 -0.36
CA PRO A 92 22.64 -3.61 -0.16
C PRO A 92 23.58 -3.59 -1.38
N TRP A 93 23.13 -4.06 -2.54
CA TRP A 93 23.89 -4.14 -3.79
C TRP A 93 22.98 -4.16 -5.00
#